data_AF-A0A645IVE2-F1
#
_entry.id   AF-A0A645IVE2-F1
#
_cell.length_a   1.000
_cell.length_b   1.000
_cell.length_c   1.000
_cell.angle_alpha   90.00
_cell.angle_beta   90.00
_cell.angle_gamma   90.00
#
_symmetry.space_group_name_H-M   'P 1'
#
loop_
_entity.id
_entity.type
_entity.pdbx_description
1 polymer ?
#
loop_
_entity_poly.entity_id
_entity_poly.type
_entity_poly.pdbx_seq_one_letter_code
_entity_poly.pdbx_strand_id
1 'polypeptide(L)'
;MVATSGDRLMADETVQVLVRELFPLATVVTPNLDEAALLLGRPIPGIEALDDAARALLALGAPAVLLKGGHLPGDEVVDVLALPDRTLQHLRSPRIATHNGHGTGCTLSSAIAAHLALGLDLSAAVRAARTYVRQALQAGAAVRTGHGVGPLDHGFAPVAVRRRPLRGSD
;
A
#
# COMPACT_ATOMS: atom_id res chain seq x y z
N MET A 1 -3.65 -14.20 0.17
CA MET A 1 -3.28 -13.07 -0.67
C MET A 1 -4.30 -13.16 -1.75
N VAL A 2 -4.83 -12.03 -2.17
CA VAL A 2 -5.75 -12.01 -3.29
C VAL A 2 -4.95 -11.46 -4.46
N ALA A 3 -4.88 -12.22 -5.56
CA ALA A 3 -4.26 -11.72 -6.77
C ALA A 3 -4.98 -10.44 -7.22
N THR A 4 -4.33 -9.56 -7.98
CA THR A 4 -5.01 -8.40 -8.60
C THR A 4 -6.17 -8.84 -9.53
N SER A 5 -6.23 -10.12 -9.92
CA SER A 5 -7.35 -10.77 -10.61
C SER A 5 -8.51 -11.20 -9.70
N GLY A 6 -8.39 -11.09 -8.37
CA GLY A 6 -9.41 -11.55 -7.40
C GLY A 6 -9.22 -12.99 -6.90
N ASP A 7 -8.23 -13.73 -7.41
CA ASP A 7 -8.02 -15.13 -7.00
C ASP A 7 -7.50 -15.23 -5.56
N ARG A 8 -8.16 -16.05 -4.74
CA ARG A 8 -7.67 -16.41 -3.40
C ARG A 8 -6.46 -17.32 -3.51
N LEU A 9 -5.28 -16.77 -3.28
CA LEU A 9 -4.00 -17.47 -3.31
C LEU A 9 -3.56 -17.99 -1.92
N MET A 10 -4.31 -17.72 -0.84
CA MET A 10 -3.99 -18.21 0.51
C MET A 10 -5.19 -18.92 1.11
N ALA A 11 -4.95 -20.07 1.75
CA ALA A 11 -5.92 -20.73 2.62
C ALA A 11 -6.14 -19.92 3.91
N ASP A 12 -7.29 -20.07 4.55
CA ASP A 12 -7.68 -19.28 5.72
C ASP A 12 -6.71 -19.48 6.89
N GLU A 13 -6.11 -20.66 7.01
CA GLU A 13 -5.07 -20.99 7.99
C GLU A 13 -3.82 -20.12 7.82
N THR A 14 -3.47 -19.79 6.57
CA THR A 14 -2.30 -18.94 6.26
C THR A 14 -2.54 -17.50 6.71
N VAL A 15 -3.77 -17.01 6.60
CA VAL A 15 -4.14 -15.66 7.04
C VAL A 15 -3.96 -15.52 8.55
N GLN A 16 -4.41 -16.52 9.31
CA GLN A 16 -4.27 -16.52 10.77
C GLN A 16 -2.80 -16.55 11.21
N VAL A 17 -1.94 -17.29 10.51
CA VAL A 17 -0.49 -17.29 10.78
C VAL A 17 0.12 -15.91 10.53
N LEU A 18 -0.25 -15.23 9.44
CA LEU A 18 0.26 -13.87 9.17
C LEU A 18 -0.17 -12.87 10.25
N VAL A 19 -1.42 -12.92 10.68
CA VAL A 19 -1.92 -12.04 11.74
C VAL A 19 -1.21 -12.33 13.07
N ARG A 20 -1.03 -13.61 13.43
CA ARG A 20 -0.41 -13.98 14.70
C ARG A 20 1.10 -13.74 14.74
N GLU A 21 1.81 -14.09 13.67
CA GLU A 21 3.28 -14.16 13.67
C GLU A 21 3.93 -12.95 12.97
N LEU A 22 3.33 -12.41 11.91
CA LEU A 22 3.95 -11.37 11.08
C LEU A 22 3.49 -9.95 11.44
N PHE A 23 2.19 -9.75 11.67
CA PHE A 23 1.65 -8.40 11.94
C PHE A 23 2.32 -7.71 13.13
N PRO A 24 2.60 -8.37 14.27
CA PRO A 24 3.28 -7.75 15.39
C PRO A 24 4.71 -7.29 15.09
N LEU A 25 5.36 -7.85 14.07
CA LEU A 25 6.73 -7.55 13.67
C LEU A 25 6.82 -6.46 12.60
N ALA A 26 5.71 -6.15 11.92
CA ALA A 26 5.69 -5.17 10.84
C ALA A 26 5.62 -3.74 11.38
N THR A 27 6.37 -2.81 10.80
CA THR A 27 6.18 -1.37 11.09
C THR A 27 4.82 -0.88 10.59
N VAL A 28 4.38 -1.38 9.43
CA VAL A 28 3.09 -1.08 8.81
C VAL A 28 2.69 -2.25 7.91
N VAL A 29 1.40 -2.61 7.90
CA VAL A 29 0.83 -3.51 6.90
C VAL A 29 0.04 -2.70 5.87
N THR A 30 0.07 -3.10 4.59
CA THR A 30 -0.46 -2.28 3.49
C THR A 30 -1.54 -3.00 2.65
N PRO A 31 -2.64 -3.50 3.25
CA PRO A 31 -3.65 -4.26 2.51
C PRO A 31 -4.42 -3.38 1.51
N ASN A 32 -4.77 -3.94 0.35
CA ASN A 32 -5.82 -3.38 -0.51
C ASN A 32 -7.21 -3.77 0.02
N LEU A 33 -8.29 -3.33 -0.64
CA LEU A 33 -9.66 -3.63 -0.22
C LEU A 33 -9.98 -5.13 -0.19
N ASP A 34 -9.51 -5.91 -1.16
CA ASP A 34 -9.80 -7.35 -1.24
C ASP A 34 -9.06 -8.12 -0.14
N GLU A 35 -7.79 -7.78 0.08
CA GLU A 35 -6.96 -8.29 1.17
C GLU A 35 -7.55 -7.91 2.52
N ALA A 36 -8.02 -6.67 2.67
CA ALA A 36 -8.65 -6.19 3.88
C ALA A 36 -9.99 -6.89 4.14
N ALA A 37 -10.82 -7.08 3.13
CA ALA A 37 -12.09 -7.79 3.26
C ALA A 37 -11.87 -9.26 3.67
N LEU A 38 -10.83 -9.89 3.13
CA LEU A 38 -10.39 -11.23 3.51
C LEU A 38 -9.90 -11.27 4.96
N LEU A 39 -9.06 -10.33 5.38
CA LEU A 39 -8.55 -10.23 6.75
C LEU A 39 -9.65 -9.98 7.78
N LEU A 40 -10.66 -9.19 7.42
CA LEU A 40 -11.77 -8.82 8.31
C LEU A 40 -12.95 -9.81 8.26
N GLY A 41 -12.96 -10.73 7.29
CA GLY A 41 -14.07 -11.66 7.07
C GLY A 41 -15.38 -10.97 6.64
N ARG A 42 -15.32 -9.74 6.11
CA ARG A 42 -16.49 -8.95 5.69
C ARG A 42 -16.14 -7.99 4.54
N PRO A 43 -17.12 -7.62 3.68
CA PRO A 43 -16.87 -6.67 2.60
C PRO A 43 -16.65 -5.24 3.11
N ILE A 44 -15.98 -4.41 2.29
CA ILE A 44 -15.78 -2.97 2.50
C ILE A 44 -16.44 -2.24 1.32
N PRO A 45 -17.73 -1.86 1.43
CA PRO A 45 -18.55 -1.53 0.26
C PRO A 45 -18.27 -0.13 -0.34
N GLY A 46 -17.53 0.73 0.36
CA GLY A 46 -17.39 2.12 -0.05
C GLY A 46 -16.41 2.92 0.80
N ILE A 47 -16.27 4.20 0.46
CA ILE A 47 -15.37 5.15 1.11
C ILE A 47 -15.76 5.31 2.59
N GLU A 48 -17.06 5.29 2.87
CA GLU A 48 -17.66 5.45 4.20
C GLU A 48 -17.24 4.33 5.17
N ALA A 49 -16.88 3.16 4.64
CA ALA A 49 -16.45 2.01 5.44
C ALA A 49 -14.93 1.98 5.69
N LEU A 50 -14.14 2.86 5.08
CA LEU A 50 -12.67 2.81 5.16
C LEU A 50 -12.14 3.06 6.57
N ASP A 51 -12.74 3.99 7.31
CA ASP A 51 -12.28 4.33 8.66
C ASP A 51 -12.51 3.17 9.63
N ASP A 52 -13.71 2.58 9.58
CA ASP A 52 -14.07 1.41 10.37
C ASP A 52 -13.20 0.20 10.00
N ALA A 53 -12.99 -0.05 8.71
CA ALA A 53 -12.10 -1.11 8.26
C ALA A 53 -10.64 -0.90 8.71
N ALA A 54 -10.11 0.32 8.60
CA ALA A 54 -8.75 0.64 9.04
C ALA A 54 -8.57 0.44 10.55
N ARG A 55 -9.56 0.83 11.37
CA ARG A 55 -9.57 0.57 12.82
C ARG A 55 -9.62 -0.92 13.13
N ALA A 56 -10.46 -1.67 12.44
CA ALA A 56 -10.59 -3.11 12.63
C ALA A 56 -9.30 -3.85 12.24
N LEU A 57 -8.67 -3.46 11.13
CA LEU A 57 -7.37 -4.01 10.71
C LEU A 57 -6.27 -3.71 11.75
N LEU A 58 -6.25 -2.49 12.29
CA LEU A 58 -5.30 -2.12 13.34
C LEU A 58 -5.53 -2.94 14.62
N ALA A 59 -6.78 -3.30 14.92
CA ALA A 59 -7.12 -4.18 16.04
C ALA A 59 -6.66 -5.64 15.86
N LEU A 60 -6.27 -6.06 14.65
CA LEU A 60 -5.66 -7.37 14.42
C LEU A 60 -4.23 -7.48 14.93
N GLY A 61 -3.62 -6.40 15.43
CA GLY A 61 -2.33 -6.42 16.13
C GLY A 61 -1.15 -5.84 15.36
N ALA A 62 -1.36 -5.30 14.15
CA ALA A 62 -0.33 -4.53 13.46
C ALA A 62 -0.12 -3.17 14.16
N PRO A 63 1.13 -2.69 14.31
CA PRO A 63 1.41 -1.36 14.85
C PRO A 63 0.81 -0.21 14.04
N ALA A 64 0.75 -0.35 12.72
CA ALA A 64 0.11 0.60 11.81
C ALA A 64 -0.46 -0.11 10.57
N VAL A 65 -1.45 0.51 9.92
CA VAL A 65 -2.11 -0.03 8.72
C VAL A 65 -2.25 1.06 7.68
N LEU A 66 -1.85 0.80 6.44
CA LEU A 66 -2.22 1.60 5.27
C LEU A 66 -3.25 0.82 4.44
N LEU A 67 -4.53 1.13 4.65
CA LEU A 67 -5.62 0.57 3.85
C LEU A 67 -5.70 1.30 2.50
N LYS A 68 -5.43 0.58 1.41
CA LYS A 68 -5.42 1.15 0.06
C LYS A 68 -6.81 1.03 -0.58
N GLY A 69 -7.43 2.16 -0.91
CA GLY A 69 -8.78 2.24 -1.49
C GLY A 69 -8.81 2.36 -3.02
N GLY A 70 -7.68 2.16 -3.71
CA GLY A 70 -7.56 2.32 -5.16
C GLY A 70 -8.53 1.52 -6.05
N HIS A 71 -9.18 0.49 -5.50
CA HIS A 71 -10.19 -0.32 -6.20
C HIS A 71 -11.63 0.22 -6.07
N LEU A 72 -11.88 1.22 -5.21
CA LEU A 72 -13.18 1.89 -5.16
C LEU A 72 -13.42 2.68 -6.46
N PRO A 73 -14.67 2.77 -6.95
CA PRO A 73 -15.02 3.57 -8.11
C PRO A 73 -14.90 5.08 -7.81
N GLY A 74 -14.84 5.90 -8.87
CA GLY A 74 -14.81 7.36 -8.79
C GLY A 74 -13.49 7.98 -9.22
N ASP A 75 -13.50 9.32 -9.30
CA ASP A 75 -12.38 10.12 -9.85
C ASP A 75 -11.27 10.38 -8.84
N GLU A 76 -11.45 9.96 -7.60
CA GLU A 76 -10.44 10.05 -6.54
C GLU A 76 -10.05 8.67 -6.01
N VAL A 77 -8.81 8.57 -5.56
CA VAL A 77 -8.28 7.43 -4.80
C VAL A 77 -8.06 7.88 -3.37
N VAL A 78 -8.73 7.20 -2.44
CA VAL A 78 -8.63 7.46 -1.00
C VAL A 78 -7.96 6.27 -0.32
N ASP A 79 -6.83 6.51 0.32
CA ASP A 79 -6.21 5.55 1.22
C ASP A 79 -6.31 6.06 2.67
N VAL A 80 -6.31 5.16 3.65
CA VAL A 80 -6.37 5.49 5.07
C VAL A 80 -5.17 4.90 5.78
N LEU A 81 -4.34 5.76 6.37
CA LEU A 81 -3.25 5.37 7.26
C LEU A 81 -3.73 5.43 8.71
N ALA A 82 -3.85 4.28 9.35
CA ALA A 82 -4.09 4.14 10.78
C ALA A 82 -2.77 4.00 11.54
N LEU A 83 -2.54 4.88 12.51
CA LEU A 83 -1.31 4.99 13.29
C LEU A 83 -1.42 4.28 14.66
N PRO A 84 -0.30 4.04 15.37
CA PRO A 84 -0.30 3.35 16.66
C PRO A 84 -1.16 4.03 17.73
N ASP A 85 -1.27 5.35 17.69
CA ASP A 85 -2.09 6.19 18.57
C ASP A 85 -3.59 6.18 18.20
N ARG A 86 -4.00 5.32 17.26
CA ARG A 86 -5.36 5.22 16.70
C ARG A 86 -5.80 6.43 15.85
N THR A 87 -4.88 7.35 15.54
CA THR A 87 -5.12 8.44 14.60
C THR A 87 -5.29 7.87 13.18
N LEU A 88 -6.27 8.41 12.44
CA LEU A 88 -6.48 8.10 11.03
C LEU A 88 -6.04 9.28 10.18
N GLN A 89 -5.26 9.02 9.15
CA GLN A 89 -4.89 10.00 8.13
C GLN A 89 -5.43 9.59 6.77
N HIS A 90 -6.29 10.42 6.18
CA HIS A 90 -6.78 10.22 4.82
C HIS A 90 -5.79 10.78 3.80
N LEU A 91 -5.48 9.96 2.81
CA LEU A 91 -4.59 10.30 1.70
C LEU A 91 -5.41 10.27 0.41
N ARG A 92 -5.79 11.46 -0.06
CA ARG A 92 -6.63 11.64 -1.25
C ARG A 92 -5.80 12.09 -2.44
N SER A 93 -6.19 11.65 -3.63
CA SER A 93 -5.62 12.17 -4.87
C SER A 93 -6.49 11.83 -6.07
N PRO A 94 -6.46 12.64 -7.15
CA PRO A 94 -7.14 12.30 -8.39
C PRO A 94 -6.65 10.96 -8.96
N ARG A 95 -7.58 10.17 -9.50
CA ARG A 95 -7.29 8.96 -10.24
C ARG A 95 -6.53 9.31 -11.52
N ILE A 96 -5.49 8.53 -11.82
CA ILE A 96 -4.72 8.67 -13.06
C ILE A 96 -5.34 7.71 -14.07
N ALA A 97 -5.79 8.24 -15.21
CA ALA A 97 -6.30 7.43 -16.31
C ALA A 97 -5.13 6.69 -16.98
N THR A 98 -5.02 5.39 -16.73
CA THR A 98 -3.99 4.53 -17.31
C THR A 98 -4.41 3.07 -17.24
N HIS A 99 -3.92 2.26 -18.20
CA HIS A 99 -4.03 0.80 -18.17
C HIS A 99 -2.89 0.14 -17.38
N ASN A 100 -1.95 0.94 -16.87
CA ASN A 100 -0.71 0.49 -16.27
C ASN A 100 -0.79 0.41 -14.74
N GLY A 101 -1.67 -0.45 -14.22
CA GLY A 101 -1.88 -0.64 -12.78
C GLY A 101 -1.05 -1.75 -12.15
N HIS A 102 -0.38 -2.59 -12.94
CA HIS A 102 0.37 -3.74 -12.44
C HIS A 102 1.59 -3.29 -11.64
N GLY A 103 1.84 -3.93 -10.50
CA GLY A 103 2.98 -3.64 -9.63
C GLY A 103 2.77 -2.47 -8.67
N THR A 104 1.72 -1.66 -8.80
CA THR A 104 1.49 -0.46 -7.97
C THR A 104 1.56 -0.73 -6.46
N GLY A 105 0.97 -1.85 -6.00
CA GLY A 105 1.02 -2.27 -4.60
C GLY A 105 2.43 -2.61 -4.12
N CYS A 106 3.19 -3.36 -4.92
CA CYS A 106 4.58 -3.73 -4.61
C CYS A 106 5.48 -2.50 -4.60
N THR A 107 5.35 -1.64 -5.61
CA THR A 107 6.09 -0.38 -5.69
C THR A 107 5.81 0.51 -4.49
N LEU A 108 4.55 0.60 -4.05
CA LEU A 108 4.17 1.39 -2.88
C LEU A 108 4.85 0.87 -1.61
N SER A 109 4.74 -0.42 -1.31
CA SER A 109 5.34 -0.98 -0.09
C SER A 109 6.87 -0.92 -0.11
N SER A 110 7.51 -1.19 -1.26
CA SER A 110 8.96 -1.01 -1.44
C SER A 110 9.39 0.44 -1.25
N ALA A 111 8.64 1.41 -1.80
CA ALA A 111 8.94 2.83 -1.64
C ALA A 111 8.75 3.28 -0.18
N ILE A 112 7.74 2.80 0.55
CA ILE A 112 7.58 3.08 1.99
C ILE A 112 8.81 2.58 2.75
N ALA A 113 9.21 1.33 2.55
CA ALA A 113 10.37 0.74 3.20
C ALA A 113 11.66 1.52 2.92
N ALA A 114 11.87 1.93 1.66
CA ALA A 114 13.03 2.75 1.27
C ALA A 114 13.04 4.12 1.97
N HIS A 115 11.89 4.79 2.06
CA HIS A 115 11.78 6.09 2.71
C HIS A 115 11.95 6.00 4.25
N LEU A 116 11.43 4.94 4.87
CA LEU A 116 11.71 4.63 6.28
C LEU A 116 13.21 4.42 6.51
N ALA A 117 13.89 3.66 5.65
CA ALA A 117 15.34 3.44 5.72
C ALA A 117 16.15 4.73 5.53
N LEU A 118 15.61 5.73 4.82
CA LEU A 118 16.20 7.06 4.69
C LEU A 118 15.95 7.96 5.93
N GLY A 119 15.21 7.47 6.92
CA GLY A 119 14.97 8.14 8.19
C GLY A 119 13.73 9.02 8.24
N LEU A 120 12.81 8.89 7.28
CA LEU A 120 11.49 9.52 7.39
C LEU A 120 10.64 8.80 8.43
N ASP A 121 9.79 9.55 9.13
CA ASP A 121 8.71 8.95 9.92
C ASP A 121 7.68 8.27 9.00
N LEU A 122 6.83 7.42 9.58
CA LEU A 122 5.89 6.61 8.81
C LEU A 122 4.91 7.46 7.97
N SER A 123 4.41 8.57 8.51
CA SER A 123 3.45 9.42 7.79
C SER A 123 4.13 10.09 6.58
N ALA A 124 5.35 10.60 6.78
CA ALA A 124 6.15 11.18 5.71
C ALA A 124 6.57 10.14 4.67
N ALA A 125 6.99 8.95 5.10
CA ALA A 125 7.37 7.85 4.20
C ALA A 125 6.20 7.38 3.33
N VAL A 126 5.01 7.24 3.91
CA VAL A 126 3.79 6.90 3.15
C VAL A 126 3.45 7.98 2.14
N ARG A 127 3.47 9.27 2.52
CA ARG A 127 3.21 10.38 1.57
C ARG A 127 4.22 10.41 0.43
N ALA A 128 5.51 10.25 0.73
CA ALA A 128 6.57 10.24 -0.27
C ALA A 128 6.44 9.05 -1.23
N ALA A 129 6.18 7.84 -0.70
CA ALA A 129 5.93 6.65 -1.51
C ALA A 129 4.71 6.80 -2.41
N ARG A 130 3.63 7.42 -1.91
CA ARG A 130 2.42 7.69 -2.70
C ARG A 130 2.70 8.65 -3.85
N THR A 131 3.46 9.72 -3.59
CA THR A 131 3.92 10.65 -4.62
C THR A 131 4.74 9.92 -5.69
N TYR A 132 5.68 9.08 -5.27
CA TYR A 132 6.52 8.29 -6.18
C TYR A 132 5.68 7.37 -7.10
N VAL A 133 4.76 6.59 -6.54
CA VAL A 133 3.88 5.70 -7.33
C VAL A 133 3.04 6.49 -8.32
N ARG A 134 2.52 7.66 -7.92
CA ARG A 134 1.74 8.52 -8.82
C ARG A 134 2.57 9.05 -9.99
N GLN A 135 3.80 9.50 -9.73
CA GLN A 135 4.70 9.99 -10.78
C GLN A 135 5.10 8.86 -11.73
N ALA A 136 5.39 7.67 -11.21
CA ALA A 136 5.66 6.47 -12.00
C ALA A 136 4.47 6.06 -12.88
N LEU A 137 3.23 6.17 -12.36
CA LEU A 137 2.02 5.94 -13.12
C LEU A 137 1.84 6.98 -14.24
N GLN A 138 2.10 8.25 -13.96
CA GLN A 138 2.01 9.34 -14.95
C GLN A 138 3.06 9.18 -16.06
N ALA A 139 4.31 8.92 -15.70
CA ALA A 139 5.40 8.73 -16.66
C ALA A 139 5.16 7.51 -17.57
N GLY A 140 4.67 6.41 -16.98
CA GLY A 140 4.35 5.21 -17.72
C GLY A 140 2.99 5.22 -18.42
N ALA A 141 2.14 6.25 -18.27
CA ALA A 141 0.72 6.17 -18.64
C ALA A 141 0.47 5.85 -20.12
N ALA A 142 1.31 6.38 -21.01
CA ALA A 142 1.20 6.19 -22.46
C ALA A 142 1.99 4.99 -22.98
N VAL A 143 2.81 4.34 -22.15
CA VAL A 143 3.62 3.19 -22.55
C VAL A 143 2.76 1.95 -22.61
N ARG A 144 2.88 1.15 -23.68
CA ARG A 144 2.21 -0.14 -23.80
C ARG A 144 3.23 -1.26 -23.68
N THR A 145 3.06 -2.11 -22.68
CA THR A 145 3.93 -3.28 -22.44
C THR A 145 3.08 -4.53 -22.38
N GLY A 146 3.30 -5.46 -23.32
CA GLY A 146 2.52 -6.68 -23.43
C GLY A 146 1.07 -6.42 -23.87
N HIS A 147 0.20 -7.42 -23.61
CA HIS A 147 -1.20 -7.43 -24.04
C HIS A 147 -2.21 -7.31 -22.89
N GLY A 148 -1.75 -7.29 -21.63
CA GLY A 148 -2.59 -7.22 -20.42
C GLY A 148 -2.49 -5.87 -19.70
N VAL A 149 -2.74 -5.87 -18.39
CA VAL A 149 -2.51 -4.71 -17.52
C VAL A 149 -1.00 -4.45 -17.44
N GLY A 150 -0.56 -3.30 -17.96
CA GLY A 150 0.86 -2.98 -18.01
C GLY A 150 1.43 -2.52 -16.66
N PRO A 151 2.76 -2.48 -16.52
CA PRO A 151 3.43 -1.97 -15.33
C PRO A 151 3.52 -0.44 -15.34
N LEU A 152 3.57 0.18 -14.15
CA LEU A 152 4.05 1.55 -13.98
C LEU A 152 5.55 1.68 -14.31
N ASP A 153 6.00 2.90 -14.62
CA ASP A 153 7.41 3.17 -14.89
C ASP A 153 8.19 3.33 -13.57
N HIS A 154 8.83 2.24 -13.12
CA HIS A 154 9.65 2.23 -11.91
C HIS A 154 10.94 3.05 -12.06
N GLY A 155 11.37 3.31 -13.29
CA GLY A 155 12.64 3.97 -13.60
C GLY A 155 12.46 5.42 -14.03
N PHE A 156 11.28 6.02 -13.84
CA PHE A 156 10.95 7.32 -14.42
C PHE A 156 11.89 8.47 -13.99
N ALA A 157 12.49 8.38 -12.80
CA ALA A 157 13.38 9.39 -12.24
C ALA A 157 14.51 8.74 -11.43
N PRO A 158 15.51 8.12 -12.10
CA PRO A 158 16.59 7.46 -11.40
C PRO A 158 17.46 8.49 -10.68
N VAL A 159 17.90 8.14 -9.48
CA VAL A 159 18.83 8.95 -8.68
C VAL A 159 20.15 8.23 -8.51
N ALA A 160 21.24 8.98 -8.40
CA ALA A 160 22.55 8.39 -8.13
C ALA A 160 22.55 7.64 -6.79
N VAL A 161 23.06 6.41 -6.80
CA VAL A 161 23.20 5.57 -5.60
C VAL A 161 24.15 6.25 -4.61
N ARG A 162 23.69 6.43 -3.37
CA ARG A 162 24.50 6.99 -2.28
C ARG A 162 24.70 5.94 -1.19
N ARG A 163 25.95 5.70 -0.81
CA ARG A 163 26.26 4.89 0.38
C ARG A 163 25.94 5.71 1.63
N ARG A 164 25.23 5.09 2.58
CA ARG A 164 25.00 5.66 3.91
C ARG A 164 25.58 4.71 4.95
N PRO A 165 26.19 5.24 6.02
CA PRO A 165 26.56 4.41 7.16
C PRO A 165 25.28 3.80 7.76
N LEU A 166 25.38 2.55 8.23
CA LEU A 166 24.30 1.95 9.01
C LEU A 166 24.15 2.75 10.30
N ARG A 167 22.92 3.18 10.61
CA ARG A 167 22.63 3.83 11.89
C ARG A 167 22.59 2.75 12.98
N GLY A 168 23.46 2.84 13.99
CA GLY A 168 23.43 1.96 15.17
C GLY A 168 24.56 0.93 15.28
N SER A 169 25.81 1.32 15.00
CA SER A 169 27.00 0.55 15.39
C SER A 169 27.79 1.26 16.51
N ASP A 170 27.08 1.71 17.53
CA ASP A 170 27.63 2.07 18.85
C ASP A 170 26.96 1.18 19.90
#